data_AF-A0A7V1H653-F1
#
_entry.id   AF-A0A7V1H653-F1
#
_cell.length_a   1.000
_cell.length_b   1.000
_cell.length_c   1.000
_cell.angle_alpha   90.00
_cell.angle_beta   90.00
_cell.angle_gamma   90.00
#
_symmetry.space_group_name_H-M   'P 1'
#
loop_
_entity.id
_entity.type
_entity.pdbx_description
1 polymer ?
#
loop_
_entity_poly.entity_id
_entity_poly.type
_entity_poly.pdbx_seq_one_letter_code
_entity_poly.pdbx_strand_id
1 'polypeptide(L)'
;MIDEFDGGWPHVHSDAMRLLPEYVALNDLVAIGLEDWIKPPRAIEHIDEIIGITGDIPLMINIKKEELLGMMDAGTLPGNVLYWVSGVRTVKEANQVAQTAYGYRSAYKGKYN
;
A
#
# COMPACT_ATOMS: atom_id res chain seq x y z
N MET A 1 5.84 14.35 19.55
CA MET A 1 5.87 12.87 19.64
C MET A 1 6.03 12.17 18.28
N ILE A 2 5.75 12.81 17.13
CA ILE A 2 6.29 12.39 15.81
C ILE A 2 6.64 13.62 14.96
N ASP A 3 5.83 14.66 15.10
CA ASP A 3 6.03 16.07 14.72
C ASP A 3 7.38 16.70 15.14
N GLU A 4 8.05 16.17 16.17
CA GLU A 4 9.38 16.63 16.59
C GLU A 4 10.52 16.13 15.67
N PHE A 5 10.21 15.28 14.69
CA PHE A 5 11.19 14.62 13.82
C PHE A 5 11.01 14.95 12.33
N ASP A 6 10.30 16.04 12.00
CA ASP A 6 9.94 16.43 10.64
C ASP A 6 9.18 15.33 9.86
N GLY A 7 8.52 14.43 10.61
CA GLY A 7 7.54 13.49 10.12
C GLY A 7 7.70 12.05 10.59
N GLY A 8 6.78 11.19 10.13
CA GLY A 8 6.74 9.79 10.57
C GLY A 8 6.09 8.83 9.57
N TRP A 9 6.61 7.61 9.52
CA TRP A 9 6.02 6.47 8.82
C TRP A 9 5.66 5.39 9.85
N PRO A 10 4.48 5.44 10.48
CA PRO A 10 4.02 4.38 11.34
C PRO A 10 3.83 3.09 10.55
N HIS A 11 4.38 2.00 11.08
CA HIS A 11 4.03 0.64 10.69
C HIS A 11 2.96 0.14 11.64
N VAL A 12 1.85 -0.36 11.09
CA VAL A 12 0.71 -0.87 11.85
C VAL A 12 0.28 -2.21 11.27
N HIS A 13 -0.11 -3.11 12.17
CA HIS A 13 -0.64 -4.42 11.78
C HIS A 13 -2.14 -4.33 11.48
N SER A 14 -2.64 -5.28 10.68
CA SER A 14 -4.01 -5.21 10.16
C SER A 14 -5.12 -5.19 11.24
N ASP A 15 -4.89 -5.71 12.45
CA ASP A 15 -5.83 -5.60 13.57
C ASP A 15 -5.99 -4.16 14.10
N ALA A 16 -5.01 -3.31 13.84
CA ALA A 16 -5.02 -1.89 14.17
C ALA A 16 -5.66 -1.01 13.09
N MET A 17 -6.20 -1.56 11.98
CA MET A 17 -6.87 -0.77 10.94
C MET A 17 -8.05 0.06 11.49
N ARG A 18 -8.69 -0.41 12.57
CA ARG A 18 -9.73 0.36 13.29
C ARG A 18 -9.23 1.69 13.88
N LEU A 19 -7.92 1.88 13.97
CA LEU A 19 -7.27 3.09 14.48
C LEU A 19 -6.78 4.04 13.36
N LEU A 20 -7.10 3.73 12.10
CA LEU A 20 -6.76 4.61 10.96
C LEU A 20 -7.24 6.06 11.16
N PRO A 21 -8.47 6.33 11.66
CA PRO A 21 -8.92 7.70 11.93
C PRO A 21 -8.02 8.47 12.90
N GLU A 22 -7.41 7.79 13.87
CA GLU A 22 -6.50 8.38 14.84
C GLU A 22 -5.11 8.62 14.24
N TYR A 23 -4.63 7.72 13.38
CA TYR A 23 -3.37 7.93 12.66
C TYR A 23 -3.45 9.11 11.70
N VAL A 24 -4.53 9.26 10.94
CA VAL A 24 -4.68 10.38 9.98
C VAL A 24 -4.77 11.75 10.67
N ALA A 25 -5.06 11.79 11.98
CA ALA A 25 -5.06 13.01 12.77
C ALA A 25 -3.66 13.43 13.25
N LEU A 26 -2.64 12.59 13.05
CA LEU A 26 -1.25 12.95 13.35
C LEU A 26 -0.72 13.92 12.29
N ASN A 27 -0.04 14.97 12.74
CA ASN A 27 0.63 15.89 11.83
C ASN A 27 1.90 15.25 11.25
N ASP A 28 2.29 15.72 10.06
CA ASP A 28 3.55 15.39 9.39
C ASP A 28 3.77 13.90 9.09
N LEU A 29 2.70 13.12 8.93
CA LEU A 29 2.84 11.75 8.42
C LEU A 29 3.30 11.74 6.96
N VAL A 30 4.38 11.01 6.70
CA VAL A 30 4.89 10.81 5.33
C VAL A 30 4.28 9.61 4.63
N ALA A 31 3.85 8.60 5.40
CA ALA A 31 3.13 7.42 4.91
C ALA A 31 2.57 6.60 6.08
N ILE A 32 1.69 5.64 5.80
CA ILE A 32 1.26 4.60 6.76
C ILE A 32 1.57 3.22 6.17
N GLY A 33 2.35 2.41 6.88
CA GLY A 33 2.63 1.03 6.51
C GLY A 33 1.61 0.08 7.13
N LEU A 34 0.90 -0.68 6.31
CA LEU A 34 -0.11 -1.66 6.69
C LEU A 34 0.40 -3.06 6.37
N GLU A 35 0.86 -3.75 7.41
CA GLU A 35 1.29 -5.12 7.30
C GLU A 35 0.23 -6.10 7.80
N ASP A 36 -0.17 -7.02 6.92
CA ASP A 36 -1.09 -8.10 7.25
C ASP A 36 -0.58 -8.89 8.47
N TRP A 37 -1.42 -8.99 9.51
CA TRP A 37 -1.17 -9.87 10.64
C TRP A 37 -1.46 -11.33 10.25
N ILE A 38 -1.09 -12.28 11.12
CA ILE A 38 -1.31 -13.73 10.91
C ILE A 38 -2.81 -14.06 10.71
N LYS A 39 -3.73 -13.17 11.14
CA LYS A 39 -5.18 -13.36 11.06
C LYS A 39 -5.84 -12.24 10.23
N PRO A 40 -6.92 -12.56 9.49
CA PRO A 40 -7.67 -11.58 8.69
C PRO A 40 -8.34 -10.50 9.57
N PRO A 41 -8.71 -9.35 8.99
CA PRO A 41 -8.66 -9.04 7.55
C PRO A 41 -7.28 -8.59 7.04
N ARG A 42 -7.00 -8.85 5.76
CA ARG A 42 -5.80 -8.33 5.08
C ARG A 42 -6.07 -6.94 4.53
N ALA A 43 -5.10 -6.04 4.58
CA ALA A 43 -5.26 -4.66 4.13
C ALA A 43 -5.66 -4.58 2.64
N ILE A 44 -5.08 -5.44 1.79
CA ILE A 44 -5.39 -5.43 0.35
C ILE A 44 -6.85 -5.76 0.04
N GLU A 45 -7.52 -6.55 0.89
CA GLU A 45 -8.94 -6.92 0.72
C GLU A 45 -9.88 -5.75 1.04
N HIS A 46 -9.37 -4.71 1.71
CA HIS A 46 -10.10 -3.52 2.18
C HIS A 46 -9.49 -2.21 1.64
N ILE A 47 -8.70 -2.28 0.56
CA ILE A 47 -7.89 -1.15 0.11
C ILE A 47 -8.70 0.12 -0.21
N ASP A 48 -9.90 -0.02 -0.79
CA ASP A 48 -10.77 1.13 -1.09
C ASP A 48 -11.31 1.82 0.17
N GLU A 49 -11.67 1.03 1.19
CA GLU A 49 -12.11 1.54 2.50
C GLU A 49 -10.97 2.27 3.20
N ILE A 50 -9.77 1.67 3.20
CA ILE A 50 -8.56 2.23 3.79
C ILE A 50 -8.23 3.56 3.12
N ILE A 51 -8.18 3.61 1.78
CA ILE A 51 -7.93 4.84 1.01
C ILE A 51 -9.00 5.90 1.33
N GLY A 52 -10.26 5.51 1.46
CA GLY A 52 -11.34 6.41 1.85
C GLY A 52 -11.12 7.07 3.23
N ILE A 53 -10.44 6.39 4.15
CA ILE A 53 -10.10 6.91 5.48
C ILE A 53 -8.80 7.74 5.43
N THR A 54 -7.77 7.25 4.75
CA THR A 54 -6.43 7.85 4.75
C THR A 54 -6.26 8.99 3.78
N GLY A 55 -7.17 9.14 2.82
CA GLY A 55 -7.13 10.19 1.81
C GLY A 55 -5.82 10.13 1.01
N ASP A 56 -5.13 11.27 0.94
CA ASP A 56 -3.90 11.42 0.15
C ASP A 56 -2.63 10.98 0.88
N ILE A 57 -2.72 10.49 2.13
CA ILE A 57 -1.56 9.97 2.85
C ILE A 57 -1.06 8.70 2.13
N PRO A 58 0.22 8.66 1.68
CA PRO A 58 0.75 7.49 1.01
C PRO A 58 0.68 6.23 1.88
N LEU A 59 0.40 5.09 1.27
CA LEU A 59 0.32 3.81 1.99
C LEU A 59 1.45 2.88 1.59
N MET A 60 1.78 1.95 2.47
CA MET A 60 2.45 0.71 2.10
C MET A 60 1.57 -0.48 2.47
N ILE A 61 1.37 -1.40 1.54
CA ILE A 61 0.46 -2.54 1.73
C ILE A 61 1.15 -3.83 1.28
N ASN A 62 1.07 -4.86 2.10
CA ASN A 62 1.48 -6.21 1.75
C ASN A 62 0.56 -6.82 0.67
N ILE A 63 1.15 -7.41 -0.36
CA ILE A 63 0.40 -8.08 -1.44
C ILE A 63 1.17 -9.32 -1.93
N LYS A 64 0.46 -10.36 -2.40
CA LYS A 64 1.10 -11.48 -3.10
C LYS A 64 1.36 -11.10 -4.55
N LYS A 65 2.44 -11.64 -5.12
CA LYS A 65 2.80 -11.45 -6.53
C LYS A 65 1.62 -11.69 -7.47
N GLU A 66 0.87 -12.77 -7.28
CA GLU A 66 -0.26 -13.14 -8.13
C GLU A 66 -1.40 -12.12 -8.06
N GLU A 67 -1.67 -11.57 -6.88
CA GLU A 67 -2.69 -10.52 -6.67
C GLU A 67 -2.26 -9.22 -7.36
N LEU A 68 -1.00 -8.81 -7.18
CA LEU A 68 -0.46 -7.62 -7.83
C LEU A 68 -0.58 -7.71 -9.36
N LEU A 69 -0.14 -8.83 -9.95
CA LEU A 69 -0.21 -9.04 -11.39
C LEU A 69 -1.65 -9.04 -11.88
N GLY A 70 -2.57 -9.69 -11.16
CA GLY A 70 -4.00 -9.72 -11.50
C GLY A 70 -4.65 -8.33 -11.46
N MET A 71 -4.35 -7.52 -10.43
CA MET A 71 -4.87 -6.16 -10.31
C MET A 71 -4.29 -5.21 -11.37
N MET A 72 -3.02 -5.39 -11.75
CA MET A 72 -2.43 -4.62 -12.86
C MET A 72 -3.07 -4.98 -14.21
N ASP A 73 -3.31 -6.27 -14.47
CA ASP A 73 -3.99 -6.71 -15.70
C ASP A 73 -5.42 -6.17 -15.78
N ALA A 74 -6.13 -6.16 -14.65
CA ALA A 74 -7.46 -5.60 -14.53
C ALA A 74 -7.51 -4.06 -14.56
N GLY A 75 -6.37 -3.37 -14.43
CA GLY A 75 -6.31 -1.91 -14.33
C GLY A 75 -6.92 -1.35 -13.04
N THR A 76 -6.99 -2.16 -11.98
CA THR A 76 -7.66 -1.82 -10.71
C THR A 76 -6.70 -1.48 -9.59
N LEU A 77 -5.38 -1.60 -9.80
CA LEU A 77 -4.39 -1.31 -8.77
C LEU A 77 -4.41 0.18 -8.37
N PRO A 78 -4.74 0.52 -7.10
CA PRO A 78 -4.75 1.91 -6.65
C PRO A 78 -3.37 2.57 -6.72
N GLY A 79 -3.35 3.86 -7.05
CA GLY A 79 -2.16 4.72 -6.97
C GLY A 79 -1.90 5.19 -5.53
N ASN A 80 -0.80 5.92 -5.32
CA ASN A 80 -0.36 6.41 -4.00
C ASN A 80 -0.09 5.29 -2.96
N VAL A 81 0.22 4.08 -3.43
CA VAL A 81 0.52 2.92 -2.59
C VAL A 81 1.87 2.31 -3.01
N LEU A 82 2.74 2.08 -2.03
CA LEU A 82 3.92 1.24 -2.14
C LEU A 82 3.54 -0.21 -1.82
N TYR A 83 3.52 -1.07 -2.83
CA TYR A 83 3.18 -2.48 -2.64
C TYR A 83 4.40 -3.28 -2.17
N TRP A 84 4.31 -3.88 -0.98
CA TRP A 84 5.31 -4.80 -0.47
C TRP A 84 4.98 -6.23 -0.92
N VAL A 85 5.72 -6.69 -1.94
CA VAL A 85 5.35 -7.89 -2.70
C VAL A 85 5.98 -9.16 -2.11
N SER A 86 5.14 -10.13 -1.80
CA SER A 86 5.52 -11.48 -1.34
C SER A 86 5.28 -12.55 -2.42
N GLY A 87 5.78 -13.77 -2.22
CA GLY A 87 5.54 -14.89 -3.14
C GLY A 87 6.45 -14.94 -4.37
N VAL A 88 7.52 -14.14 -4.38
CA VAL A 88 8.59 -14.19 -5.38
C VAL A 88 9.68 -15.17 -4.93
N ARG A 89 10.15 -16.04 -5.83
CA ARG A 89 11.07 -17.15 -5.52
C ARG A 89 12.51 -16.87 -5.91
N THR A 90 12.75 -15.95 -6.86
CA THR A 90 14.09 -15.65 -7.36
C THR A 90 14.27 -14.15 -7.64
N VAL A 91 15.52 -13.68 -7.64
CA VAL A 91 15.87 -12.30 -8.03
C VAL A 91 15.41 -11.99 -9.46
N LYS A 92 15.54 -12.96 -10.38
CA LYS A 92 15.09 -12.79 -11.77
C LYS A 92 13.58 -12.52 -11.83
N GLU A 93 12.79 -13.29 -11.09
CA GLU A 93 11.35 -13.11 -10.99
C GLU A 93 11.00 -11.76 -10.33
N ALA A 94 11.72 -11.36 -9.29
CA ALA A 94 11.55 -10.06 -8.64
C ALA A 94 11.74 -8.91 -9.64
N ASN A 95 12.82 -8.98 -10.43
CA ASN A 95 13.13 -7.98 -11.44
C ASN A 95 12.06 -7.93 -12.55
N GLN A 96 11.52 -9.08 -12.96
CA GLN A 96 10.43 -9.14 -13.94
C GLN A 96 9.14 -8.48 -13.39
N VAL A 97 8.76 -8.78 -12.14
CA VAL A 97 7.60 -8.17 -11.49
C VAL A 97 7.77 -6.65 -11.37
N ALA A 98 8.95 -6.19 -10.96
CA ALA A 98 9.26 -4.77 -10.87
C ALA A 98 9.16 -4.08 -12.26
N GLN A 99 9.70 -4.70 -13.31
CA GLN A 99 9.60 -4.18 -14.68
C GLN A 99 8.15 -4.05 -15.15
N THR A 100 7.31 -5.04 -14.85
CA THR A 100 5.86 -4.97 -15.13
C THR A 100 5.20 -3.81 -14.39
N ALA A 101 5.50 -3.63 -13.10
CA ALA A 101 4.96 -2.53 -12.31
C ALA A 101 5.39 -1.14 -12.84
N TYR A 102 6.65 -1.00 -13.29
CA TYR A 102 7.11 0.23 -13.95
C TYR A 102 6.38 0.51 -15.26
N GLY A 103 6.15 -0.53 -16.08
CA GLY A 103 5.37 -0.42 -17.31
C GLY A 103 3.93 0.02 -17.03
N TYR A 104 3.29 -0.61 -16.05
CA TYR A 104 1.93 -0.27 -15.61
C TYR A 104 1.83 1.19 -15.16
N ARG A 105 2.71 1.64 -14.24
CA ARG A 105 2.75 3.03 -13.76
C ARG A 105 2.93 4.04 -14.91
N SER A 106 3.76 3.71 -15.91
CA SER A 106 4.03 4.61 -17.03
C SER A 106 2.85 4.72 -18.00
N ALA A 107 2.03 3.68 -18.11
CA ALA A 107 0.80 3.68 -18.88
C ALA A 107 -0.40 4.26 -18.11
N TYR A 108 -0.33 4.29 -16.77
CA TYR A 108 -1.40 4.72 -15.88
C TYR A 108 -1.62 6.24 -15.97
N LYS A 109 -2.80 6.64 -16.48
CA LYS A 109 -3.26 8.04 -16.57
C LYS A 109 -4.30 8.34 -15.48
N GLY A 110 -3.92 8.22 -14.22
CA GLY A 110 -4.82 8.17 -13.04
C GLY A 110 -6.01 9.13 -13.02
N LYS A 111 -7.11 8.66 -12.41
CA LYS A 111 -8.43 9.32 -12.28
C LYS A 111 -8.60 10.14 -10.99
N TYR A 112 -7.51 10.41 -10.28
CA TYR A 112 -7.49 11.21 -9.05
C TYR A 112 -6.29 12.16 -9.13
N ASN A 113 -6.54 13.32 -9.77
CA ASN A 113 -5.84 14.58 -9.58
C ASN A 113 -6.88 15.58 -9.09
#